data_AF-A0A447U889-F1
#
_entry.id   AF-A0A447U889-F1
#
_cell.length_a   1.000
_cell.length_b   1.000
_cell.length_c   1.000
_cell.angle_alpha   90.00
_cell.angle_beta   90.00
_cell.angle_gamma   90.00
#
_symmetry.space_group_name_H-M   'P 1'
#
loop_
_entity.id
_entity.type
_entity.pdbx_description
1 polymer ?
#
loop_
_entity_poly.entity_id
_entity_poly.type
_entity_poly.pdbx_seq_one_letter_code
_entity_poly.pdbx_strand_id
1 'polypeptide(L)'
;MQFAAEIFEILDVPHHVEVVSAHRTPDKLFSFAETAEENGYQVIIAGAGGAAHLPGMIAAKTLVPVLGVPVQSAALSGVDSLYSIVQMPRGIPVGTLAIGKAGAANAALLAAQILAQHDAELHQRIADWRKAQTDEVLEKSRSAGDAMKQVCVLGNGQLGRMLRQAGEPLGIAVWPVGLDAEPTAVPVQQSVITAEIERWPETALTRELARHPAFVNRDVFPIIADRLTQKTAFR
;
A
#
# COMPACT_ATOMS: atom_id res chain seq x y z
N MET A 1 9.09 12.85 -5.42
CA MET A 1 10.50 12.53 -5.15
C MET A 1 10.89 12.67 -3.68
N GLN A 2 10.13 13.36 -2.82
CA GLN A 2 10.37 13.40 -1.36
C GLN A 2 10.59 12.03 -0.71
N PHE A 3 9.85 11.00 -1.13
CA PHE A 3 10.00 9.63 -0.62
C PHE A 3 11.39 9.02 -0.86
N ALA A 4 12.16 9.53 -1.81
CA ALA A 4 13.56 9.16 -1.98
C ALA A 4 14.44 9.87 -0.95
N ALA A 5 14.23 11.17 -0.74
CA ALA A 5 14.94 11.97 0.27
C ALA A 5 14.70 11.43 1.69
N GLU A 6 13.44 11.12 2.04
CA GLU A 6 13.07 10.50 3.32
C GLU A 6 13.86 9.21 3.59
N ILE A 7 14.06 8.36 2.57
CA ILE A 7 14.87 7.14 2.70
C ILE A 7 16.36 7.47 2.90
N PHE A 8 16.89 8.46 2.18
CA PHE A 8 18.28 8.88 2.37
C PHE A 8 18.51 9.52 3.74
N GLU A 9 17.55 10.27 4.27
CA GLU A 9 17.60 10.79 5.64
C GLU A 9 17.60 9.65 6.67
N ILE A 10 16.73 8.65 6.51
CA ILE A 10 16.67 7.47 7.40
C ILE A 10 17.98 6.68 7.37
N LEU A 11 18.58 6.54 6.18
CA LEU A 11 19.81 5.78 5.99
C LEU A 11 21.08 6.61 6.16
N ASP A 12 20.95 7.89 6.56
CA ASP A 12 22.06 8.83 6.68
C ASP A 12 22.98 8.82 5.44
N VAL A 13 22.38 9.06 4.27
CA VAL A 13 23.05 9.16 2.97
C VAL A 13 22.98 10.61 2.50
N PRO A 14 24.13 11.30 2.36
CA PRO A 14 24.17 12.65 1.80
C PRO A 14 23.60 12.67 0.39
N HIS A 15 22.74 13.64 0.10
CA HIS A 15 22.10 13.75 -1.20
C HIS A 15 21.86 15.21 -1.59
N HIS A 16 21.82 15.46 -2.90
CA HIS A 16 21.49 16.76 -3.50
C HIS A 16 20.15 16.66 -4.22
N VAL A 17 19.32 17.69 -4.10
CA VAL A 17 18.00 17.76 -4.73
C VAL A 17 17.93 18.97 -5.62
N GLU A 18 17.56 18.76 -6.88
CA GLU A 18 17.47 19.83 -7.85
C GLU A 18 16.34 19.62 -8.85
N VAL A 19 15.73 20.72 -9.29
CA VAL A 19 14.75 20.72 -10.37
C VAL A 19 15.46 20.95 -11.71
N VAL A 20 15.36 19.97 -12.59
CA VAL A 20 15.89 19.98 -13.96
C VAL A 20 14.80 19.49 -14.91
N SER A 21 14.56 20.20 -16.01
CA SER A 21 13.52 19.86 -16.98
C SER A 21 14.13 19.58 -18.35
N ALA A 22 14.06 18.34 -18.82
CA ALA A 22 14.58 17.94 -20.13
C ALA A 22 14.05 18.80 -21.29
N HIS A 23 12.79 19.25 -21.20
CA HIS A 23 12.15 20.01 -22.28
C HIS A 23 12.22 21.53 -22.11
N ARG A 24 12.56 22.04 -20.92
CA ARG A 24 12.46 23.48 -20.60
C ARG A 24 13.79 24.10 -20.18
N THR A 25 14.70 23.30 -19.66
CA THR A 25 16.05 23.69 -19.26
C THR A 25 17.06 22.65 -19.77
N PRO A 26 17.10 22.36 -21.09
CA PRO A 26 17.95 21.30 -21.65
C PRO A 26 19.44 21.57 -21.40
N ASP A 27 19.90 22.82 -21.50
CA ASP A 27 21.30 23.15 -21.26
C ASP A 27 21.71 22.87 -19.81
N LYS A 28 20.83 23.21 -18.85
CA LYS A 28 21.02 22.87 -17.43
C LYS A 28 21.12 21.36 -17.21
N LEU A 29 20.29 20.57 -17.91
CA LEU A 29 20.37 19.11 -17.85
C LEU A 29 21.73 18.62 -18.33
N PHE A 30 22.21 19.16 -19.45
CA PHE A 30 23.47 18.74 -20.06
C PHE A 30 24.62 19.10 -19.14
N SER A 31 24.68 20.35 -18.66
CA SER A 31 25.71 20.79 -17.72
C SER A 31 25.73 19.95 -16.43
N PHE A 32 24.56 19.63 -15.86
CA PHE A 32 24.47 18.77 -14.68
C PHE A 32 25.03 17.36 -14.97
N ALA A 33 24.60 16.72 -16.06
CA ALA A 33 24.98 15.35 -16.36
C ALA A 33 26.48 15.23 -16.74
N GLU A 34 26.98 16.17 -17.55
CA GLU A 34 28.38 16.18 -17.99
C GLU A 34 29.37 16.36 -16.83
N THR A 35 28.99 17.14 -15.82
CA THR A 35 29.84 17.42 -14.65
C THR A 35 29.53 16.49 -13.46
N ALA A 36 28.62 15.52 -13.61
CA ALA A 36 28.14 14.74 -12.47
C ALA A 36 29.25 13.92 -11.80
N GLU A 37 30.08 13.26 -12.61
CA GLU A 37 31.20 12.44 -12.12
C GLU A 37 32.28 13.31 -11.45
N GLU A 38 32.62 14.44 -12.06
CA GLU A 38 33.61 15.41 -11.53
C GLU A 38 33.16 16.00 -10.19
N ASN A 39 31.85 16.18 -10.01
CA ASN A 39 31.25 16.64 -8.75
C ASN A 39 31.08 15.53 -7.70
N GLY A 40 31.52 14.30 -7.99
CA GLY A 40 31.53 13.18 -7.05
C GLY A 40 30.18 12.45 -6.89
N TYR A 41 29.21 12.68 -7.78
CA TYR A 41 27.96 11.91 -7.76
C TYR A 41 28.24 10.46 -8.17
N GLN A 42 27.80 9.51 -7.33
CA GLN A 42 27.98 8.09 -7.58
C GLN A 42 26.73 7.39 -8.14
N VAL A 43 25.54 7.94 -7.89
CA VAL A 43 24.26 7.46 -8.44
C VAL A 43 23.33 8.68 -8.61
N ILE A 44 22.58 8.72 -9.72
CA ILE A 44 21.58 9.76 -9.98
C ILE A 44 20.19 9.15 -9.96
N ILE A 45 19.25 9.77 -9.23
CA ILE A 45 17.83 9.42 -9.26
C ILE A 45 17.06 10.51 -10.02
N ALA A 46 16.42 10.15 -11.12
CA ALA A 46 15.67 11.07 -11.97
C ALA A 46 14.19 10.69 -12.03
N GLY A 47 13.32 11.58 -11.59
CA GLY A 47 11.86 11.41 -11.65
C GLY A 47 11.23 12.26 -12.76
N ALA A 48 10.44 11.64 -13.63
CA ALA A 48 9.70 12.36 -14.69
C ALA A 48 8.37 11.67 -15.05
N GLY A 49 7.40 12.46 -15.53
CA GLY A 49 6.05 11.98 -15.88
C GLY A 49 5.64 12.37 -17.31
N GLY A 50 4.66 11.66 -17.87
CA GLY A 50 4.21 11.80 -19.26
C GLY A 50 5.27 11.31 -20.25
N ALA A 51 5.68 12.19 -21.18
CA ALA A 51 6.86 11.98 -22.03
C ALA A 51 8.16 12.15 -21.23
N ALA A 52 8.46 11.16 -20.39
CA ALA A 52 9.41 11.26 -19.29
C ALA A 52 10.88 11.11 -19.73
N HIS A 53 11.41 12.10 -20.45
CA HIS A 53 12.76 12.03 -21.06
C HIS A 53 13.94 12.30 -20.11
N LEU A 54 13.70 12.86 -18.92
CA LEU A 54 14.77 13.29 -18.01
C LEU A 54 15.79 12.17 -17.70
N PRO A 55 15.39 10.95 -17.28
CA PRO A 55 16.36 9.92 -16.92
C PRO A 55 17.23 9.47 -18.10
N GLY A 56 16.61 9.25 -19.26
CA GLY A 56 17.33 8.83 -20.47
C GLY A 56 18.30 9.89 -20.99
N MET A 57 17.92 11.17 -20.93
CA MET A 57 18.78 12.27 -21.36
C MET A 57 19.98 12.47 -20.42
N ILE A 58 19.81 12.27 -19.10
CA ILE A 58 20.95 12.27 -18.17
C ILE A 58 21.87 11.10 -18.49
N ALA A 59 21.35 9.88 -18.63
CA ALA A 59 22.13 8.68 -18.91
C ALA A 59 22.90 8.77 -20.24
N ALA A 60 22.40 9.53 -21.22
CA ALA A 60 23.10 9.77 -22.48
C ALA A 60 24.34 10.67 -22.35
N LYS A 61 24.51 11.35 -21.21
CA LYS A 61 25.52 12.40 -21.00
C LYS A 61 26.47 12.11 -19.84
N THR A 62 26.31 10.99 -19.15
CA THR A 62 27.16 10.61 -18.00
C THR A 62 27.33 9.09 -17.90
N LEU A 63 28.44 8.66 -17.33
CA LEU A 63 28.66 7.25 -16.93
C LEU A 63 28.16 6.95 -15.52
N VAL A 64 27.82 7.97 -14.74
CA VAL A 64 27.21 7.80 -13.41
C VAL A 64 25.89 7.02 -13.56
N PRO A 65 25.69 5.91 -12.83
CA PRO A 65 24.46 5.13 -12.89
C PRO A 65 23.20 5.99 -12.70
N VAL A 66 22.25 5.88 -13.62
CA VAL A 66 20.97 6.60 -13.57
C VAL A 66 19.82 5.65 -13.23
N LEU A 67 19.10 5.99 -12.17
CA LEU A 67 17.88 5.34 -11.74
C LEU A 67 16.65 6.20 -12.12
N GLY A 68 15.76 5.64 -12.91
CA GLY A 68 14.58 6.31 -13.42
C GLY A 68 13.33 5.99 -12.57
N VAL A 69 12.61 7.03 -12.14
CA VAL A 69 11.34 6.89 -11.41
C VAL A 69 10.19 7.45 -12.27
N PRO A 70 9.35 6.58 -12.84
CA PRO A 70 8.16 7.00 -13.56
C PRO A 70 7.17 7.71 -12.61
N VAL A 71 6.89 9.00 -12.85
CA VAL A 71 5.88 9.74 -12.10
C VAL A 71 4.51 9.42 -12.66
N GLN A 72 3.53 9.15 -11.80
CA GLN A 72 2.18 8.84 -12.22
C GLN A 72 1.57 10.01 -13.00
N SER A 73 1.22 9.78 -14.27
CA SER A 73 0.47 10.72 -15.10
C SER A 73 -1.03 10.60 -14.84
N ALA A 74 -1.78 11.68 -15.08
CA ALA A 74 -3.22 11.70 -14.82
C ALA A 74 -4.01 10.80 -15.78
N ALA A 75 -3.70 10.85 -17.09
CA ALA A 75 -4.48 10.15 -18.10
C ALA A 75 -4.14 8.66 -18.21
N LEU A 76 -2.86 8.30 -18.09
CA LEU A 76 -2.36 6.94 -18.35
C LEU A 76 -1.79 6.27 -17.10
N SER A 77 -2.05 6.83 -15.92
CA SER A 77 -1.60 6.29 -14.63
C SER A 77 -0.11 5.96 -14.58
N GLY A 78 0.71 6.71 -15.32
CA GLY A 78 2.16 6.52 -15.40
C GLY A 78 2.66 5.46 -16.38
N VAL A 79 1.80 4.81 -17.17
CA VAL A 79 2.25 3.84 -18.21
C VAL A 79 3.07 4.54 -19.29
N ASP A 80 2.66 5.74 -19.71
CA ASP A 80 3.43 6.62 -20.59
C ASP A 80 4.82 6.94 -20.03
N SER A 81 4.87 7.23 -18.74
CA SER A 81 6.07 7.60 -18.01
C SER A 81 6.99 6.38 -17.88
N LEU A 82 6.42 5.22 -17.59
CA LEU A 82 7.14 3.96 -17.49
C LEU A 82 7.80 3.60 -18.82
N TYR A 83 7.04 3.59 -19.91
CA TYR A 83 7.59 3.26 -21.23
C TYR A 83 8.58 4.30 -21.74
N SER A 84 8.40 5.59 -21.42
CA SER A 84 9.37 6.63 -21.76
C SER A 84 10.74 6.45 -21.08
N ILE A 85 10.79 5.71 -19.96
CA ILE A 85 12.00 5.53 -19.15
C ILE A 85 12.61 4.15 -19.36
N VAL A 86 11.81 3.07 -19.32
CA VAL A 86 12.33 1.69 -19.30
C VAL A 86 12.78 1.20 -20.68
N GLN A 87 12.20 1.72 -21.76
CA GLN A 87 12.44 1.24 -23.12
C GLN A 87 13.65 1.92 -23.78
N MET A 88 14.73 2.11 -23.02
CA MET A 88 15.95 2.69 -23.57
C MET A 88 16.56 1.79 -24.65
N PRO A 89 17.10 2.36 -25.74
CA PRO A 89 17.80 1.59 -26.75
C PRO A 89 19.12 1.02 -26.21
N ARG A 90 19.65 0.01 -26.90
CA ARG A 90 20.95 -0.60 -26.56
C ARG A 90 22.05 0.46 -26.48
N GLY A 91 22.77 0.47 -25.36
CA GLY A 91 23.97 1.30 -25.15
C GLY A 91 23.81 2.37 -24.07
N ILE A 92 22.58 2.85 -23.81
CA ILE A 92 22.32 3.91 -22.82
C ILE A 92 21.32 3.40 -21.78
N PRO A 93 21.76 2.68 -20.73
CA PRO A 93 20.86 2.06 -19.77
C PRO A 93 20.28 3.04 -18.75
N VAL A 94 19.05 2.78 -18.30
CA VAL A 94 18.44 3.40 -17.12
C VAL A 94 17.85 2.31 -16.23
N GLY A 95 18.26 2.26 -14.96
CA GLY A 95 17.65 1.36 -13.97
C GLY A 95 16.28 1.87 -13.59
N THR A 96 15.20 1.28 -14.12
CA THR A 96 13.84 1.82 -13.92
C THR A 96 13.14 1.18 -12.72
N LEU A 97 12.49 1.99 -11.90
CA LEU A 97 11.75 1.55 -10.71
C LEU A 97 10.23 1.61 -10.94
N ALA A 98 9.46 1.20 -9.93
CA ALA A 98 8.01 1.25 -9.94
C ALA A 98 7.46 2.68 -10.18
N ILE A 99 6.19 2.79 -10.57
CA ILE A 99 5.53 4.08 -10.75
C ILE A 99 5.29 4.76 -9.39
N GLY A 100 5.55 6.07 -9.32
CA GLY A 100 5.13 6.94 -8.22
C GLY A 100 5.95 6.80 -6.93
N LYS A 101 5.24 6.87 -5.80
CA LYS A 101 5.84 6.98 -4.45
C LYS A 101 6.72 5.77 -4.10
N ALA A 102 6.22 4.57 -4.39
CA ALA A 102 6.95 3.32 -4.18
C ALA A 102 8.25 3.27 -5.01
N GLY A 103 8.20 3.75 -6.25
CA GLY A 103 9.38 3.88 -7.11
C GLY A 103 10.45 4.81 -6.55
N ALA A 104 10.03 5.96 -6.03
CA ALA A 104 10.95 6.93 -5.43
C ALA A 104 11.67 6.35 -4.20
N ALA A 105 10.94 5.71 -3.28
CA ALA A 105 11.55 5.06 -2.12
C ALA A 105 12.51 3.92 -2.55
N ASN A 106 12.08 3.09 -3.49
CA ASN A 106 12.90 1.98 -4.00
C ASN A 106 14.13 2.46 -4.79
N ALA A 107 14.06 3.60 -5.46
CA ALA A 107 15.22 4.18 -6.14
C ALA A 107 16.30 4.61 -5.13
N ALA A 108 15.90 5.22 -4.00
CA ALA A 108 16.82 5.55 -2.92
C ALA A 108 17.42 4.28 -2.28
N LEU A 109 16.60 3.25 -2.00
CA LEU A 109 17.08 1.97 -1.49
C LEU A 109 18.04 1.26 -2.46
N LEU A 110 17.79 1.33 -3.77
CA LEU A 110 18.68 0.74 -4.77
C LEU A 110 19.97 1.54 -4.91
N ALA A 111 19.89 2.88 -4.92
CA ALA A 111 21.07 3.74 -4.88
C ALA A 111 21.94 3.44 -3.65
N ALA A 112 21.33 3.38 -2.46
CA ALA A 112 22.04 3.05 -1.23
C ALA A 112 22.69 1.65 -1.30
N GLN A 113 22.04 0.65 -1.89
CA GLN A 113 22.63 -0.68 -2.11
C GLN A 113 23.81 -0.68 -3.08
N ILE A 114 23.79 0.19 -4.11
CA ILE A 114 24.93 0.37 -5.02
C ILE A 114 26.12 0.95 -4.24
N LEU A 115 25.89 2.00 -3.46
CA LEU A 115 26.92 2.66 -2.64
C LEU A 115 27.49 1.72 -1.56
N ALA A 116 26.62 0.94 -0.91
CA ALA A 116 26.98 0.00 0.15
C ALA A 116 27.96 -1.10 -0.28
N GLN A 117 28.18 -1.31 -1.58
CA GLN A 117 29.23 -2.23 -2.05
C GLN A 117 30.64 -1.78 -1.64
N HIS A 118 30.81 -0.50 -1.33
CA HIS A 118 32.07 0.10 -0.89
C HIS A 118 31.95 0.82 0.46
N ASP A 119 30.81 0.69 1.14
CA ASP A 119 30.53 1.31 2.44
C ASP A 119 29.87 0.27 3.36
N ALA A 120 30.68 -0.31 4.25
CA ALA A 120 30.24 -1.33 5.18
C ALA A 120 29.28 -0.80 6.26
N GLU A 121 29.39 0.49 6.62
CA GLU A 121 28.48 1.10 7.60
C GLU A 121 27.10 1.31 6.97
N LEU A 122 27.04 1.81 5.73
CA LEU A 122 25.79 1.94 4.99
C LEU A 122 25.16 0.57 4.73
N HIS A 123 25.97 -0.46 4.42
CA HIS A 123 25.48 -1.83 4.31
C HIS A 123 24.72 -2.27 5.57
N GLN A 124 25.32 -2.02 6.74
CA GLN A 124 24.70 -2.37 8.02
C GLN A 124 23.40 -1.58 8.27
N ARG A 125 23.38 -0.28 7.99
CA ARG A 125 22.16 0.55 8.11
C ARG A 125 21.01 0.02 7.24
N ILE A 126 21.29 -0.42 6.02
CA ILE A 126 20.29 -1.02 5.11
C ILE A 126 19.80 -2.37 5.66
N ALA A 127 20.71 -3.21 6.18
CA ALA A 127 20.36 -4.50 6.76
C ALA A 127 19.43 -4.34 7.97
N ASP A 128 19.76 -3.41 8.87
CA ASP A 128 18.95 -3.09 10.05
C ASP A 128 17.60 -2.52 9.66
N TRP A 129 17.56 -1.63 8.66
CA TRP A 129 16.31 -1.09 8.13
C TRP A 129 15.39 -2.21 7.60
N ARG A 130 15.91 -3.14 6.79
CA ARG A 130 15.12 -4.28 6.28
C ARG A 130 14.64 -5.21 7.40
N LYS A 131 15.47 -5.43 8.41
CA LYS A 131 15.10 -6.22 9.57
C LYS A 131 13.95 -5.57 10.33
N ALA A 132 14.02 -4.26 10.60
CA ALA A 132 12.95 -3.52 11.26
C ALA A 132 11.62 -3.59 10.51
N GLN A 133 11.64 -3.48 9.17
CA GLN A 133 10.44 -3.66 8.34
C GLN A 133 9.85 -5.08 8.44
N THR A 134 10.71 -6.09 8.53
CA THR A 134 10.28 -7.49 8.72
C THR A 134 9.63 -7.68 10.09
N ASP A 135 10.27 -7.17 11.14
CA ASP A 135 9.79 -7.25 12.51
C ASP A 135 8.42 -6.54 12.66
N GLU A 136 8.23 -5.38 12.04
CA GLU A 136 6.95 -4.65 12.03
C GLU A 136 5.80 -5.48 11.42
N VAL A 137 6.05 -6.17 10.31
CA VAL A 137 5.05 -7.04 9.67
C VAL A 137 4.71 -8.24 10.57
N LEU A 138 5.71 -8.81 11.23
CA LEU A 138 5.52 -9.94 12.15
C LEU A 138 4.76 -9.53 13.41
N GLU A 139 5.03 -8.36 13.97
CA GLU A 139 4.29 -7.79 15.10
C GLU A 139 2.83 -7.52 14.73
N LYS A 140 2.59 -6.88 13.57
CA LYS A 140 1.23 -6.68 13.04
C LYS A 140 0.51 -8.01 12.82
N SER A 141 1.20 -9.01 12.29
CA SER A 141 0.63 -10.35 12.07
C SER A 141 0.31 -11.07 13.38
N ARG A 142 1.14 -10.91 14.42
CA ARG A 142 0.84 -11.43 15.77
C ARG A 142 -0.37 -10.74 16.38
N SER A 143 -0.44 -9.41 16.29
CA SER A 143 -1.61 -8.65 16.77
C SER A 143 -2.90 -8.99 16.01
N ALA A 144 -2.78 -9.34 14.73
CA ALA A 144 -3.92 -9.78 13.91
C ALA A 144 -4.28 -11.26 14.12
N GLY A 145 -3.33 -12.09 14.57
CA GLY A 145 -3.52 -13.52 14.87
C GLY A 145 -4.08 -13.78 16.28
N ASP A 146 -3.78 -12.92 17.26
CA ASP A 146 -4.33 -13.01 18.62
C ASP A 146 -5.78 -12.51 18.72
N ALA A 147 -6.23 -11.71 17.76
CA ALA A 147 -7.65 -11.49 17.54
C ALA A 147 -8.21 -12.67 16.73
N MET A 148 -8.60 -13.77 17.39
CA MET A 148 -9.55 -14.70 16.77
C MET A 148 -10.67 -13.86 16.16
N LYS A 149 -10.82 -13.88 14.84
CA LYS A 149 -11.93 -13.17 14.19
C LYS A 149 -13.21 -13.89 14.61
N GLN A 150 -13.87 -13.36 15.63
CA GLN A 150 -15.13 -13.90 16.10
C GLN A 150 -16.26 -13.27 15.30
N VAL A 151 -17.22 -14.09 14.88
CA VAL A 151 -18.43 -13.61 14.20
C VAL A 151 -19.62 -13.96 15.07
N CYS A 152 -20.35 -12.95 15.53
CA CYS A 152 -21.60 -13.12 16.24
C CYS A 152 -22.75 -13.09 15.23
N VAL A 153 -23.58 -14.13 15.21
CA VAL A 153 -24.76 -14.23 14.35
C VAL A 153 -25.99 -14.18 15.24
N LEU A 154 -26.70 -13.06 15.22
CA LEU A 154 -27.97 -12.93 15.95
C LEU A 154 -29.04 -13.79 15.25
N GLY A 155 -29.61 -14.75 15.98
CA GLY A 155 -30.54 -15.77 15.50
C GLY A 155 -30.07 -17.22 15.74
N ASN A 156 -31.00 -18.17 15.72
CA ASN A 156 -30.77 -19.62 15.92
C ASN A 156 -31.12 -20.48 14.69
N GLY A 157 -31.26 -19.83 13.55
CA GLY A 157 -31.62 -20.38 12.26
C GLY A 157 -30.43 -20.97 11.50
N GLN A 158 -30.57 -21.00 10.17
CA GLN A 158 -29.69 -21.76 9.29
C GLN A 158 -28.37 -21.05 9.02
N LEU A 159 -28.36 -19.71 9.00
CA LEU A 159 -27.18 -18.91 8.65
C LEU A 159 -26.08 -19.04 9.72
N GLY A 160 -26.42 -18.98 11.00
CA GLY A 160 -25.45 -19.17 12.09
C GLY A 160 -24.78 -20.55 12.03
N ARG A 161 -25.55 -21.60 11.73
CA ARG A 161 -25.02 -22.97 11.56
C ARG A 161 -24.12 -23.10 10.34
N MET A 162 -24.54 -22.55 9.19
CA MET A 162 -23.76 -22.56 7.96
C MET A 162 -22.43 -21.82 8.12
N LEU A 163 -22.46 -20.62 8.73
CA LEU A 163 -21.26 -19.83 8.96
C LEU A 163 -20.31 -20.50 9.96
N ARG A 164 -20.84 -21.14 11.00
CA ARG A 164 -20.01 -21.93 11.93
C ARG A 164 -19.27 -23.06 11.22
N GLN A 165 -19.97 -23.84 10.41
CA GLN A 165 -19.37 -24.94 9.66
C GLN A 165 -18.34 -24.46 8.62
N ALA A 166 -18.57 -23.31 8.00
CA ALA A 166 -17.65 -22.72 7.04
C ALA A 166 -16.44 -22.01 7.69
N GLY A 167 -16.62 -21.47 8.90
CA GLY A 167 -15.61 -20.68 9.61
C GLY A 167 -14.61 -21.55 10.39
N GLU A 168 -15.02 -22.70 10.91
CA GLU A 168 -14.18 -23.58 11.73
C GLU A 168 -12.89 -24.04 11.01
N PRO A 169 -12.91 -24.47 9.73
CA PRO A 169 -11.69 -24.80 8.99
C PRO A 169 -10.77 -23.59 8.71
N LEU A 170 -11.30 -22.36 8.84
CA LEU A 170 -10.59 -21.11 8.57
C LEU A 170 -10.10 -20.42 9.85
N GLY A 171 -10.28 -21.05 11.03
CA GLY A 171 -9.93 -20.45 12.32
C GLY A 171 -10.83 -19.28 12.74
N ILE A 172 -12.04 -19.20 12.19
CA ILE A 172 -13.03 -18.15 12.50
C ILE A 172 -14.07 -18.73 13.45
N ALA A 173 -14.13 -18.22 14.69
CA ALA A 173 -15.10 -18.67 15.68
C ALA A 173 -16.46 -18.00 15.43
N VAL A 174 -17.50 -18.79 15.16
CA VAL A 174 -18.86 -18.29 14.92
C VAL A 174 -19.80 -18.64 16.08
N TRP A 175 -20.45 -17.61 16.60
CA TRP A 175 -21.37 -17.66 17.74
C TRP A 175 -22.80 -17.33 17.27
N PRO A 176 -23.65 -18.32 17.00
CA PRO A 176 -25.09 -18.12 16.90
C PRO A 176 -25.66 -17.75 18.26
N VAL A 177 -26.45 -16.69 18.32
CA VAL A 177 -26.96 -16.11 19.57
C VAL A 177 -28.47 -15.96 19.48
N GLY A 178 -29.18 -16.61 20.41
CA GLY A 178 -30.62 -16.46 20.55
C GLY A 178 -31.02 -15.05 21.00
N LEU A 179 -32.24 -14.63 20.66
CA LEU A 179 -32.75 -13.30 20.96
C LEU A 179 -32.92 -13.00 22.45
N ASP A 180 -33.08 -14.06 23.23
CA ASP A 180 -33.27 -14.02 24.68
C ASP A 180 -31.93 -14.10 25.44
N ALA A 181 -30.79 -14.10 24.74
CA ALA A 181 -29.49 -14.15 25.38
C ALA A 181 -29.16 -12.82 26.08
N GLU A 182 -28.54 -12.93 27.26
CA GLU A 182 -28.04 -11.76 27.97
C GLU A 182 -26.84 -11.17 27.23
N PRO A 183 -26.75 -9.83 27.08
CA PRO A 183 -25.64 -9.19 26.34
C PRO A 183 -24.25 -9.56 26.86
N THR A 184 -24.11 -9.71 28.18
CA THR A 184 -22.85 -10.09 28.84
C THR A 184 -22.43 -11.53 28.55
N ALA A 185 -23.34 -12.39 28.07
CA ALA A 185 -23.05 -13.78 27.71
C ALA A 185 -22.52 -13.92 26.27
N VAL A 186 -22.41 -12.82 25.53
CA VAL A 186 -22.03 -12.79 24.12
C VAL A 186 -20.73 -12.00 23.96
N PRO A 187 -19.72 -12.49 23.23
CA PRO A 187 -18.45 -11.79 23.04
C PRO A 187 -18.58 -10.65 22.01
N VAL A 188 -19.48 -9.71 22.25
CA VAL A 188 -19.87 -8.64 21.30
C VAL A 188 -18.71 -7.69 21.02
N GLN A 189 -17.91 -7.34 22.04
CA GLN A 189 -16.88 -6.29 21.92
C GLN A 189 -15.72 -6.66 20.99
N GLN A 190 -15.52 -7.95 20.72
CA GLN A 190 -14.43 -8.48 19.90
C GLN A 190 -14.92 -9.16 18.62
N SER A 191 -16.22 -9.06 18.32
CA SER A 191 -16.84 -9.75 17.20
C SER A 191 -17.28 -8.81 16.08
N VAL A 192 -17.20 -9.32 14.85
CA VAL A 192 -17.99 -8.82 13.72
C VAL A 192 -19.42 -9.33 13.91
N ILE A 193 -20.42 -8.45 13.87
CA ILE A 193 -21.81 -8.84 14.17
C ILE A 193 -22.65 -8.85 12.90
N THR A 194 -23.38 -9.95 12.68
CA THR A 194 -24.38 -10.13 11.62
C THR A 194 -25.67 -10.75 12.18
N ALA A 195 -26.73 -10.82 11.38
CA ALA A 195 -28.07 -11.17 11.83
C ALA A 195 -28.82 -12.00 10.77
N GLU A 196 -29.63 -12.97 11.22
CA GLU A 196 -30.38 -13.88 10.34
C GLU A 196 -31.71 -13.34 9.80
N ILE A 197 -32.37 -12.41 10.50
CA ILE A 197 -33.63 -11.79 10.06
C ILE A 197 -33.59 -10.27 10.16
N GLU A 198 -34.50 -9.62 9.43
CA GLU A 198 -34.53 -8.17 9.18
C GLU A 198 -35.03 -7.33 10.36
N ARG A 199 -35.88 -7.89 11.20
CA ARG A 199 -36.48 -7.21 12.35
C ARG A 199 -36.46 -8.13 13.55
N TRP A 200 -35.96 -7.58 14.65
CA TRP A 200 -35.85 -8.29 15.91
C TRP A 200 -36.76 -7.62 16.93
N PRO A 201 -37.29 -8.39 17.90
CA PRO A 201 -37.89 -7.79 19.08
C PRO A 201 -36.90 -6.88 19.79
N GLU A 202 -37.43 -5.81 20.38
CA GLU A 202 -36.69 -4.87 21.23
C GLU A 202 -36.34 -5.54 22.56
N THR A 203 -35.22 -6.27 22.60
CA THR A 203 -34.65 -6.92 23.79
C THR A 203 -33.45 -6.14 24.29
N ALA A 204 -32.96 -6.45 25.49
CA ALA A 204 -31.74 -5.84 26.03
C ALA A 204 -30.54 -6.02 25.08
N LEU A 205 -30.39 -7.22 24.52
CA LEU A 205 -29.35 -7.56 23.56
C LEU A 205 -29.48 -6.79 22.25
N THR A 206 -30.67 -6.73 21.64
CA THR A 206 -30.84 -6.08 20.34
C THR A 206 -30.62 -4.56 20.42
N ARG A 207 -30.93 -3.93 21.55
CA ARG A 207 -30.61 -2.52 21.82
C ARG A 207 -29.11 -2.24 21.97
N GLU A 208 -28.37 -3.16 22.58
CA GLU A 208 -26.92 -3.02 22.73
C GLU A 208 -26.21 -3.20 21.39
N LEU A 209 -26.60 -4.22 20.61
CA LEU A 209 -26.04 -4.49 19.29
C LEU A 209 -26.31 -3.36 18.29
N ALA A 210 -27.47 -2.71 18.36
CA ALA A 210 -27.81 -1.57 17.51
C ALA A 210 -26.85 -0.37 17.67
N ARG A 211 -26.16 -0.27 18.81
CA ARG A 211 -25.17 0.79 19.10
C ARG A 211 -23.74 0.37 18.80
N HIS A 212 -23.51 -0.88 18.40
CA HIS A 212 -22.16 -1.43 18.23
C HIS A 212 -21.56 -1.03 16.87
N PRO A 213 -20.33 -0.47 16.85
CA PRO A 213 -19.71 0.05 15.63
C PRO A 213 -19.33 -1.02 14.60
N ALA A 214 -19.18 -2.29 15.03
CA ALA A 214 -18.83 -3.42 14.16
C ALA A 214 -20.04 -4.21 13.62
N PHE A 215 -21.26 -3.66 13.72
CA PHE A 215 -22.46 -4.26 13.13
C PHE A 215 -22.49 -4.03 11.62
N VAL A 216 -22.14 -5.06 10.84
CA VAL A 216 -21.90 -4.96 9.39
C VAL A 216 -23.19 -4.68 8.61
N ASN A 217 -24.34 -5.01 9.19
CA ASN A 217 -25.62 -4.99 8.49
C ASN A 217 -26.50 -3.76 8.78
N ARG A 218 -25.93 -2.70 9.37
CA ARG A 218 -26.71 -1.53 9.81
C ARG A 218 -27.44 -0.82 8.66
N ASP A 219 -26.73 -0.65 7.53
CA ASP A 219 -27.18 0.24 6.46
C ASP A 219 -27.42 -0.50 5.11
N VAL A 220 -26.86 -1.70 4.93
CA VAL A 220 -26.88 -2.45 3.65
C VAL A 220 -28.13 -3.33 3.51
N PHE A 221 -28.53 -4.03 4.58
CA PHE A 221 -29.64 -4.97 4.51
C PHE A 221 -31.01 -4.33 4.20
N PRO A 222 -31.34 -3.13 4.74
CA PRO A 222 -32.59 -2.43 4.38
C PRO A 222 -32.70 -2.10 2.88
N ILE A 223 -31.56 -1.87 2.21
CA ILE A 223 -31.50 -1.54 0.77
C ILE A 223 -31.67 -2.81 -0.07
N ILE A 224 -31.03 -3.91 0.34
CA ILE A 224 -31.13 -5.19 -0.39
C ILE A 224 -32.49 -5.85 -0.18
N ALA A 225 -33.10 -5.74 1.00
CA ALA A 225 -34.40 -6.35 1.32
C ALA A 225 -35.61 -5.54 0.82
N ASP A 226 -35.42 -4.29 0.39
CA ASP A 226 -36.50 -3.51 -0.18
C ASP A 226 -36.97 -4.11 -1.52
N ARG A 227 -38.16 -4.72 -1.49
CA ARG A 227 -38.80 -5.32 -2.67
C ARG A 227 -39.06 -4.31 -3.79
N LEU A 228 -39.18 -3.02 -3.49
CA LEU A 228 -39.27 -1.96 -4.50
C LEU A 228 -37.92 -1.79 -5.20
N THR A 229 -36.85 -1.56 -4.44
CA THR A 229 -35.47 -1.44 -4.96
C THR A 229 -35.05 -2.67 -5.78
N GLN A 230 -35.36 -3.88 -5.32
CA GLN A 230 -35.10 -5.12 -6.07
C GLN A 230 -35.88 -5.20 -7.40
N LYS A 231 -37.13 -4.75 -7.44
CA LYS A 231 -37.94 -4.75 -8.66
C LYS A 231 -37.50 -3.70 -9.69
N THR A 232 -36.92 -2.59 -9.24
CA THR A 232 -36.38 -1.55 -10.13
C THR A 232 -34.97 -1.85 -10.64
N ALA A 233 -34.15 -2.59 -9.90
CA ALA A 233 -32.78 -2.94 -10.31
C ALA A 233 -32.70 -4.01 -11.41
N PHE A 234 -33.80 -4.74 -11.67
CA PHE A 234 -33.91 -5.79 -12.69
C PHE A 234 -34.89 -5.43 -13.82
N ARG A 235 -35.05 -4.14 -14.14
CA ARG A 235 -35.72 -3.65 -15.35
C ARG A 235 -34.76 -2.87 -16.23
#